data_AF-A0A1I6HPY4-F1
#
_entry.id   AF-A0A1I6HPY4-F1
#
_cell.length_a   1.000
_cell.length_b   1.000
_cell.length_c   1.000
_cell.angle_alpha   90.00
_cell.angle_beta   90.00
_cell.angle_gamma   90.00
#
_symmetry.space_group_name_H-M   'P 1'
#
loop_
_entity.id
_entity.type
_entity.pdbx_description
1 polymer ?
#
loop_
_entity_poly.entity_id
_entity_poly.type
_entity_poly.pdbx_seq_one_letter_code
_entity_poly.pdbx_strand_id
1 'polypeptide(L)'
;MELDFEDFVEEVKFQMTEYDRLTEEMILNWEIQAREWVKRNKNKPYLTYKAPDDIIVKIKSEDDMEELARLFYRAVRDDQLERYWKNFKLIV
;
A
#
# COMPACT_ATOMS: atom_id res chain seq x y z
N MET A 1 6.50 12.84 6.67
CA MET A 1 7.79 12.40 6.10
C MET A 1 7.61 12.08 4.62
N GLU A 2 8.71 11.98 3.88
CA GLU A 2 8.72 11.60 2.46
C GLU A 2 9.53 10.31 2.34
N LEU A 3 8.98 9.34 1.61
CA LEU A 3 9.64 8.07 1.31
C LEU A 3 9.62 7.84 -0.19
N ASP A 4 10.66 7.18 -0.70
CA ASP A 4 10.58 6.57 -2.01
C ASP A 4 9.49 5.49 -2.00
N PHE A 5 8.77 5.36 -3.10
CA PHE A 5 7.63 4.45 -3.16
C PHE A 5 8.03 2.99 -2.96
N GLU A 6 9.26 2.62 -3.33
CA GLU A 6 9.76 1.26 -3.07
C GLU A 6 9.98 1.00 -1.59
N ASP A 7 10.59 1.96 -0.87
CA ASP A 7 10.75 1.86 0.58
C ASP A 7 9.38 1.76 1.27
N PHE A 8 8.42 2.58 0.82
CA PHE A 8 7.05 2.54 1.32
C PHE A 8 6.37 1.17 1.08
N VAL A 9 6.52 0.61 -0.13
CA VAL A 9 5.92 -0.69 -0.47
C VAL A 9 6.56 -1.81 0.33
N GLU A 10 7.89 -1.83 0.44
CA GLU A 10 8.62 -2.85 1.21
C GLU A 10 8.27 -2.79 2.69
N GLU A 11 8.14 -1.60 3.28
CA GLU A 11 7.71 -1.47 4.67
C GLU A 11 6.28 -1.98 4.87
N VAL A 12 5.32 -1.63 4.01
CA VAL A 12 3.96 -2.18 4.11
C VAL A 12 3.96 -3.71 3.99
N LYS A 13 4.75 -4.26 3.05
CA LYS A 13 4.88 -5.72 2.90
C LYS A 13 5.49 -6.35 4.15
N PHE A 14 6.52 -5.73 4.73
CA PHE A 14 7.12 -6.19 5.98
C PHE A 14 6.07 -6.26 7.10
N GLN A 15 5.28 -5.20 7.30
CA GLN A 15 4.17 -5.18 8.26
C GLN A 15 3.11 -6.26 7.95
N MET A 16 2.85 -6.58 6.68
CA MET A 16 1.94 -7.67 6.32
C MET A 16 2.44 -9.05 6.74
N THR A 17 3.76 -9.28 6.80
CA THR A 17 4.33 -10.58 7.20
C THR A 17 4.05 -10.94 8.66
N GLU A 18 3.68 -9.96 9.49
CA GLU A 18 3.31 -10.19 10.89
C GLU A 18 1.92 -10.84 11.04
N TYR A 19 1.11 -10.84 9.98
CA TYR A 19 -0.23 -11.41 9.99
C TYR A 19 -0.25 -12.84 9.45
N ASP A 20 -0.60 -13.78 10.31
CA ASP A 20 -0.67 -15.23 10.06
C ASP A 20 -1.53 -15.66 8.85
N ARG A 21 -2.54 -14.86 8.48
CA ARG A 21 -3.44 -15.15 7.35
C ARG A 21 -2.97 -14.59 6.01
N LEU A 22 -1.95 -13.73 5.99
CA LEU A 22 -1.43 -13.16 4.77
C LEU A 22 -0.33 -14.07 4.22
N THR A 23 -0.60 -14.73 3.10
CA THR A 23 0.42 -15.51 2.40
C THR A 23 1.33 -14.59 1.59
N GLU A 24 2.55 -15.06 1.30
CA GLU A 24 3.48 -14.34 0.42
C GLU A 24 2.83 -13.97 -0.93
N GLU A 25 2.07 -14.89 -1.51
CA GLU A 25 1.32 -14.65 -2.75
C GLU A 25 0.32 -13.48 -2.62
N MET A 26 -0.39 -13.39 -1.49
CA MET A 26 -1.33 -12.29 -1.24
C MET A 26 -0.61 -10.95 -1.11
N ILE A 27 0.54 -10.95 -0.45
CA ILE A 27 1.38 -9.76 -0.26
C ILE A 27 1.94 -9.28 -1.60
N LEU A 28 2.47 -10.18 -2.43
CA LEU A 28 2.95 -9.86 -3.79
C LEU A 28 1.81 -9.36 -4.69
N ASN A 29 0.63 -9.97 -4.60
CA ASN A 29 -0.54 -9.49 -5.33
C ASN A 29 -0.99 -8.10 -4.86
N TRP A 30 -0.91 -7.83 -3.56
CA TRP A 30 -1.19 -6.50 -3.02
C TRP A 30 -0.25 -5.45 -3.61
N GLU A 31 1.05 -5.74 -3.67
CA GLU A 31 2.05 -4.86 -4.28
C GLU A 31 1.68 -4.51 -5.74
N ILE A 32 1.38 -5.52 -6.56
CA ILE A 32 0.99 -5.33 -7.96
C ILE A 32 -0.20 -4.37 -8.08
N GLN A 33 -1.24 -4.58 -7.26
CA GLN A 33 -2.43 -3.75 -7.27
C GLN A 33 -2.16 -2.33 -6.75
N ALA A 34 -1.33 -2.18 -5.71
CA ALA A 34 -0.93 -0.87 -5.18
C ALA A 34 -0.15 -0.06 -6.22
N ARG A 35 0.81 -0.69 -6.92
CA ARG A 35 1.56 -0.08 -8.03
C ARG A 35 0.64 0.36 -9.16
N GLU A 36 -0.30 -0.50 -9.57
CA GLU A 36 -1.29 -0.16 -10.59
C GLU A 36 -2.20 1.00 -10.14
N TRP A 37 -2.60 1.03 -8.88
CA TRP A 37 -3.39 2.12 -8.34
C TRP A 37 -2.62 3.44 -8.38
N VAL A 38 -1.36 3.45 -7.95
CA VAL A 38 -0.48 4.64 -8.01
C VAL A 38 -0.36 5.13 -9.45
N LYS A 39 -0.06 4.26 -10.43
CA LYS A 39 0.03 4.64 -11.84
C LYS A 39 -1.25 5.31 -12.39
N ARG A 40 -2.43 4.91 -11.89
CA ARG A 40 -3.74 5.46 -12.29
C ARG A 40 -4.11 6.73 -11.53
N ASN A 41 -3.47 7.02 -10.40
CA ASN A 41 -3.82 8.10 -9.49
C ASN A 41 -2.70 9.16 -9.39
N LYS A 42 -2.08 9.53 -10.51
CA LYS A 42 -0.93 10.45 -10.54
C LYS A 42 -1.19 11.85 -9.97
N ASN A 43 -2.46 12.23 -9.84
CA ASN A 43 -2.90 13.56 -9.40
C ASN A 43 -3.14 13.67 -7.88
N LYS A 44 -2.78 12.66 -7.08
CA LYS A 44 -2.95 12.73 -5.62
C LYS A 44 -1.92 13.69 -5.02
N PRO A 45 -2.31 14.54 -4.05
CA PRO A 45 -1.43 15.57 -3.48
C PRO A 45 -0.26 15.01 -2.64
N TYR A 46 -0.30 13.72 -2.32
CA TYR A 46 0.71 13.00 -1.55
C TYR A 46 1.62 12.12 -2.44
N LEU A 47 1.45 12.17 -3.76
CA LEU A 47 2.30 11.49 -4.72
C LEU A 47 3.06 12.53 -5.55
N THR A 48 4.38 12.43 -5.58
CA THR A 48 5.24 13.26 -6.44
C THR A 48 5.99 12.38 -7.41
N TYR A 49 5.78 12.58 -8.71
CA TYR A 49 6.48 11.85 -9.76
C TYR A 49 7.67 12.68 -10.23
N LYS A 50 8.89 12.23 -9.91
CA LYS A 50 10.13 12.82 -10.42
C LYS A 50 10.49 12.22 -11.79
N ALA A 51 10.22 10.92 -11.97
CA ALA A 51 10.34 10.17 -13.22
C ALA A 51 9.22 9.10 -13.29
N PRO A 52 9.09 8.34 -14.40
CA PRO A 52 8.08 7.28 -14.50
C PRO A 52 8.15 6.24 -13.36
N ASP A 53 9.36 5.93 -12.90
CA ASP A 53 9.64 4.93 -11.85
C ASP A 53 10.21 5.55 -10.56
N ASP A 54 10.31 6.89 -10.50
CA ASP A 54 10.77 7.62 -9.31
C ASP A 54 9.60 8.40 -8.73
N ILE A 55 8.98 7.80 -7.71
CA ILE A 55 7.76 8.26 -7.05
C ILE A 55 8.06 8.47 -5.58
N ILE A 56 7.80 9.68 -5.09
CA ILE A 56 7.85 10.01 -3.67
C ILE A 56 6.44 9.97 -3.10
N VAL A 57 6.28 9.26 -1.99
CA VAL A 57 5.06 9.22 -1.18
C VAL A 57 5.26 10.07 0.07
N LYS A 58 4.35 11.03 0.28
CA LYS A 58 4.31 11.82 1.50
C LYS A 58 3.39 11.16 2.52
N ILE A 59 3.93 10.67 3.63
CA ILE A 59 3.17 10.03 4.72
C ILE A 59 3.21 10.90 6.00
N LYS A 60 2.28 10.71 6.94
CA LYS A 60 2.28 11.40 8.23
C LYS A 60 3.26 10.76 9.21
N SER A 61 3.18 9.44 9.37
CA SER A 61 4.02 8.65 10.27
C SER A 61 4.17 7.22 9.74
N GLU A 62 5.05 6.45 10.36
CA GLU A 62 5.21 5.02 10.07
C GLU A 62 3.91 4.22 10.29
N ASP A 63 3.04 4.68 11.20
CA ASP A 63 1.72 4.09 11.47
C ASP A 63 0.82 4.02 10.21
N ASP A 64 1.05 4.89 9.21
CA ASP A 64 0.30 4.85 7.95
C ASP A 64 0.54 3.54 7.19
N MET A 65 1.76 2.98 7.27
CA MET A 65 2.13 1.72 6.60
C MET A 65 1.59 0.51 7.37
N GLU A 66 1.68 0.54 8.70
CA GLU A 66 1.04 -0.46 9.57
C GLU A 66 -0.48 -0.49 9.34
N GLU A 67 -1.12 0.68 9.22
CA GLU A 67 -2.57 0.76 8.99
C GLU A 67 -2.98 0.15 7.65
N LEU A 68 -2.18 0.34 6.59
CA LEU A 68 -2.45 -0.28 5.29
C LEU A 68 -2.36 -1.80 5.36
N ALA A 69 -1.33 -2.33 6.03
CA ALA A 69 -1.19 -3.76 6.29
C ALA A 69 -2.38 -4.30 7.09
N ARG A 70 -2.75 -3.61 8.18
CA ARG A 70 -3.90 -3.95 9.03
C ARG A 70 -5.22 -3.97 8.27
N LEU A 71 -5.47 -2.99 7.39
CA LEU A 71 -6.69 -2.92 6.60
C LEU A 71 -6.76 -4.05 5.57
N PHE A 72 -5.63 -4.38 4.94
CA PHE A 72 -5.57 -5.51 4.02
C PHE A 72 -5.81 -6.83 4.75
N TYR A 73 -5.17 -7.04 5.89
CA TYR A 73 -5.42 -8.20 6.76
C TYR A 73 -6.90 -8.33 7.13
N ARG A 74 -7.55 -7.25 7.57
CA ARG A 74 -8.99 -7.25 7.88
C ARG A 74 -9.82 -7.64 6.67
N ALA A 75 -9.49 -7.11 5.49
CA ALA A 75 -10.19 -7.45 4.26
C ALA A 75 -10.05 -8.93 3.90
N VAL A 76 -8.87 -9.53 4.09
CA VAL A 76 -8.66 -10.97 3.90
C VAL A 76 -9.42 -11.78 4.94
N ARG A 77 -9.30 -11.41 6.22
CA ARG A 77 -9.92 -12.12 7.35
C ARG A 77 -11.45 -12.15 7.26
N ASP A 78 -12.05 -11.06 6.80
CA ASP A 78 -13.49 -10.85 6.78
C ASP A 78 -14.12 -11.11 5.39
N ASP A 79 -13.33 -11.62 4.42
CA ASP A 79 -13.74 -11.87 3.03
C ASP A 79 -14.31 -10.61 2.33
N GLN A 80 -13.62 -9.49 2.49
CA GLN A 80 -13.98 -8.15 1.99
C GLN A 80 -12.93 -7.58 1.01
N LEU A 81 -12.15 -8.43 0.35
CA LEU A 81 -11.09 -7.99 -0.58
C LEU A 81 -11.61 -7.10 -1.72
N GLU A 82 -12.76 -7.44 -2.31
CA GLU A 82 -13.37 -6.61 -3.36
C GLU A 82 -13.68 -5.20 -2.84
N ARG A 83 -14.26 -5.11 -1.65
CA ARG A 83 -14.60 -3.84 -1.01
C ARG A 83 -13.35 -3.04 -0.64
N TYR A 84 -12.29 -3.71 -0.22
CA TYR A 84 -11.00 -3.09 0.04
C TYR A 84 -10.47 -2.41 -1.22
N TRP A 85 -10.36 -3.14 -2.33
CA TRP A 85 -9.83 -2.60 -3.59
C TRP A 85 -10.70 -1.49 -4.18
N LYS A 86 -12.02 -1.60 -4.07
CA LYS A 86 -12.95 -0.55 -4.51
C LYS A 86 -12.74 0.79 -3.80
N ASN A 87 -12.33 0.75 -2.53
CA ASN A 87 -12.11 1.92 -1.69
C ASN A 87 -10.64 2.23 -1.46
N PHE A 88 -9.73 1.51 -2.15
CA PHE A 88 -8.31 1.59 -1.89
C PHE A 88 -7.78 2.99 -2.19
N LYS A 89 -6.96 3.46 -1.26
CA LYS A 89 -6.17 4.68 -1.33
C LYS A 89 -4.99 4.50 -0.40
N LEU A 90 -3.85 5.09 -0.75
CA LEU A 90 -2.79 5.24 0.24
C LEU A 90 -3.31 6.09 1.40
N ILE A 91 -3.07 5.62 2.61
CA ILE A 91 -3.35 6.36 3.85
C ILE A 91 -2.09 7.15 4.13
N VAL A 92 -2.24 8.47 4.12
CA VAL A 92 -1.18 9.47 4.13
C VAL A 92 -1.74 10.81 4.60
#